data_AF-A0A2G5TGD7-F1
#
_entry.id   AF-A0A2G5TGD7-F1
#
_cell.length_a   1.000
_cell.length_b   1.000
_cell.length_c   1.000
_cell.angle_alpha   90.00
_cell.angle_beta   90.00
_cell.angle_gamma   90.00
#
_symmetry.space_group_name_H-M   'P 1'
#
loop_
_entity.id
_entity.type
_entity.pdbx_description
1 polymer ?
#
loop_
_entity_poly.entity_id
_entity_poly.type
_entity_poly.pdbx_seq_one_letter_code
_entity_poly.pdbx_strand_id
1 'polypeptide(L)'
;MISHFCDEQNHQPLYKTRKQSISETGPTLLSSSLPTDDCFDSDTENRLPPETELGNIEYKAKLVNPTNSRIQHLITQMKWRLREGQGEAIYEIGVEDGGAMSGLTDEELRSSLGTLKTMAQALGASMVVLTEKDVTVKGSNIRRTVVEVLVRKVPESQQFIEVRLAVVRGCDVGKSTLCGVLTQGCLDDGNGKARIGIFRFPHEVRKGKTSSVCNDVIGFDNRGKLVNYAQNSLEEMVEKSSKLVTLIDLAGDAKYQKTTIHGLTG
;
A
#
# COMPACT_ATOMS: atom_id res chain seq x y z
N MET A 1 2.71 20.72 -27.68
CA MET A 1 3.43 20.73 -28.97
C MET A 1 4.80 21.38 -28.77
N ILE A 2 5.69 20.71 -28.03
CA ILE A 2 7.13 21.06 -27.94
C ILE A 2 7.86 19.72 -27.90
N SER A 3 7.97 19.12 -29.07
CA SER A 3 8.96 18.10 -29.43
C SER A 3 10.15 18.81 -30.07
N HIS A 4 11.35 18.26 -29.92
CA HIS A 4 12.66 18.77 -30.32
C HIS A 4 13.39 19.59 -29.27
N PHE A 5 14.27 18.91 -28.52
CA PHE A 5 15.69 19.27 -28.47
C PHE A 5 16.42 18.08 -27.81
N CYS A 6 16.91 17.17 -28.65
CA CYS A 6 17.81 16.10 -28.25
C CYS A 6 18.98 16.19 -29.23
N ASP A 7 20.00 16.96 -28.84
CA ASP A 7 21.32 16.88 -29.45
C ASP A 7 22.28 16.38 -28.38
N GLU A 8 22.81 15.19 -28.65
CA GLU A 8 24.02 14.65 -28.03
C GLU A 8 25.15 15.67 -28.19
N GLN A 9 25.98 15.84 -27.15
CA GLN A 9 27.45 15.94 -27.22
C GLN A 9 28.00 16.15 -25.79
N ASN A 10 28.88 15.22 -25.39
CA ASN A 10 30.01 15.37 -24.47
C ASN A 10 29.84 16.23 -23.19
N HIS A 11 29.89 15.60 -22.01
CA HIS A 11 30.86 15.99 -20.97
C HIS A 11 31.06 14.89 -19.90
N GLN A 12 32.33 14.65 -19.60
CA GLN A 12 32.88 13.70 -18.63
C GLN A 12 32.47 14.03 -17.17
N PRO A 13 32.31 13.04 -16.28
CA PRO A 13 32.03 13.31 -14.87
C PRO A 13 33.29 13.78 -14.12
N LEU A 14 33.22 14.99 -13.57
CA LEU A 14 34.23 15.63 -12.72
C LEU A 14 33.93 15.34 -11.24
N TYR A 15 34.42 14.22 -10.70
CA TYR A 15 34.60 14.08 -9.24
C TYR A 15 35.89 13.32 -8.90
N LYS A 16 36.85 14.06 -8.33
CA LYS A 16 38.08 13.56 -7.73
C LYS A 16 37.80 13.00 -6.33
N THR A 17 38.23 11.76 -6.10
CA THR A 17 38.25 11.05 -4.82
C THR A 17 39.26 11.70 -3.87
N ARG A 18 38.83 12.14 -2.67
CA ARG A 18 39.74 12.59 -1.60
C ARG A 18 39.87 11.49 -0.54
N LYS A 19 41.03 10.83 -0.53
CA LYS A 19 41.51 10.00 0.59
C LYS A 19 41.89 10.91 1.77
N GLN A 20 41.49 10.55 2.98
CA GLN A 20 42.19 10.96 4.20
C GLN A 20 42.31 9.78 5.16
N SER A 21 43.57 9.52 5.51
CA SER A 21 44.11 8.56 6.45
C SER A 21 44.11 9.15 7.87
N ILE A 22 43.68 8.39 8.88
CA ILE A 22 44.08 8.59 10.28
C ILE A 22 44.31 7.21 10.92
N SER A 23 45.42 7.13 11.65
CA SER A 23 46.08 5.97 12.24
C SER A 23 45.50 5.49 13.57
N GLU A 24 45.90 4.27 13.88
CA GLU A 24 45.62 3.36 15.00
C GLU A 24 45.73 3.94 16.42
N THR A 25 44.90 3.42 17.34
CA THR A 25 45.30 2.82 18.65
C THR A 25 44.08 2.12 19.27
N GLY A 26 44.17 0.81 19.54
CA GLY A 26 43.25 0.08 20.44
C GLY A 26 43.54 0.38 21.92
N PRO A 27 42.79 -0.17 22.90
CA PRO A 27 42.81 -1.62 23.12
C PRO A 27 41.55 -2.29 23.76
N THR A 28 41.64 -3.62 23.83
CA THR A 28 41.05 -4.57 24.82
C THR A 28 39.57 -4.98 24.71
N LEU A 29 39.39 -6.21 24.22
CA LEU A 29 38.17 -7.01 24.25
C LEU A 29 37.87 -7.52 25.67
N LEU A 30 36.69 -7.22 26.19
CA LEU A 30 36.05 -7.98 27.27
C LEU A 30 34.91 -8.78 26.66
N SER A 31 35.10 -10.10 26.56
CA SER A 31 34.07 -11.05 26.15
C SER A 31 33.09 -11.29 27.31
N SER A 32 31.89 -10.71 27.22
CA SER A 32 30.75 -11.13 28.02
C SER A 32 29.73 -11.82 27.11
N SER A 33 29.66 -13.13 27.25
CA SER A 33 28.73 -14.05 26.61
C SER A 33 27.27 -13.64 26.84
N LEU A 34 26.57 -13.31 25.76
CA LEU A 34 25.10 -13.30 25.72
C LEU A 34 24.63 -14.76 25.59
N PRO A 35 23.59 -15.19 26.32
CA PRO A 35 23.06 -16.55 26.20
C PRO A 35 22.43 -16.73 24.81
N THR A 36 22.89 -17.76 24.09
CA THR A 36 22.25 -18.30 22.90
C THR A 36 21.03 -19.12 23.32
N ASP A 37 19.87 -18.48 23.40
CA ASP A 37 18.57 -19.15 23.33
C ASP A 37 17.93 -18.80 21.97
N ASP A 38 18.53 -19.30 20.89
CA ASP A 38 17.87 -19.35 19.59
C ASP A 38 17.01 -20.62 19.52
N CYS A 39 15.93 -20.63 20.31
CA CYS A 39 14.76 -21.42 19.95
C CYS A 39 13.90 -20.53 19.05
N PHE A 40 14.19 -20.53 17.75
CA PHE A 40 13.31 -19.93 16.75
C PHE A 40 12.02 -20.74 16.72
N ASP A 41 11.04 -20.25 17.45
CA ASP A 41 9.70 -20.81 17.56
C ASP A 41 8.97 -20.64 16.21
N SER A 42 8.92 -21.73 15.43
CA SER A 42 8.20 -21.80 14.15
C SER A 42 6.68 -21.58 14.28
N ASP A 43 6.18 -21.43 15.51
CA ASP A 43 4.77 -21.17 15.82
C ASP A 43 4.37 -19.69 15.68
N THR A 44 5.33 -18.78 15.50
CA THR A 44 5.04 -17.35 15.30
C THR A 44 4.69 -16.98 13.85
N GLU A 45 5.00 -17.82 12.86
CA GLU A 45 4.68 -17.54 11.44
C GLU A 45 3.20 -17.73 11.09
N ASN A 46 2.43 -18.45 11.92
CA ASN A 46 1.03 -18.82 11.66
C ASN A 46 0.01 -18.10 12.56
N ARG A 47 0.39 -16.99 13.18
CA ARG A 47 -0.50 -16.20 14.04
C ARG A 47 -0.56 -14.73 13.62
N LEU A 48 -1.78 -14.27 13.41
CA LEU A 48 -2.11 -12.86 13.25
C LEU A 48 -2.46 -12.26 14.62
N PRO A 49 -2.37 -10.93 14.79
CA PRO A 49 -2.87 -10.29 16.00
C PRO A 49 -4.36 -10.61 16.19
N PRO A 50 -4.86 -10.70 17.43
CA PRO A 50 -6.26 -11.02 17.69
C PRO A 50 -7.19 -10.00 17.03
N GLU A 51 -8.38 -10.47 16.63
CA GLU A 51 -9.37 -9.61 15.98
C GLU A 51 -9.73 -8.44 16.88
N THR A 52 -9.79 -7.24 16.30
CA THR A 52 -10.34 -6.08 16.97
C THR A 52 -11.83 -5.96 16.63
N GLU A 53 -12.68 -5.87 17.65
CA GLU A 53 -14.12 -5.67 17.49
C GLU A 53 -14.45 -4.35 16.78
N LEU A 54 -13.54 -3.38 16.86
CA LEU A 54 -13.59 -2.09 16.18
C LEU A 54 -12.70 -2.09 14.93
N GLY A 55 -13.20 -1.46 13.86
CA GLY A 55 -12.46 -1.28 12.61
C GLY A 55 -13.04 -2.06 11.43
N ASN A 56 -12.30 -2.11 10.34
CA ASN A 56 -12.76 -2.62 9.04
C ASN A 56 -12.23 -4.02 8.68
N ILE A 57 -11.54 -4.68 9.62
CA ILE A 57 -10.99 -6.02 9.46
C ILE A 57 -11.85 -7.02 10.23
N GLU A 58 -12.24 -8.12 9.58
CA GLU A 58 -13.04 -9.18 10.19
C GLU A 58 -12.41 -10.54 9.95
N TYR A 59 -12.28 -11.35 11.01
CA TYR A 59 -11.78 -12.71 10.91
C TYR A 59 -12.92 -13.72 10.90
N LYS A 60 -12.85 -14.72 10.03
CA LYS A 60 -13.83 -15.80 10.01
C LYS A 60 -13.14 -17.13 9.74
N ALA A 61 -13.27 -18.05 10.70
CA ALA A 61 -12.75 -19.40 10.53
C ALA A 61 -13.42 -20.09 9.34
N LYS A 62 -14.75 -20.15 9.29
CA LYS A 62 -15.53 -20.80 8.22
C LYS A 62 -16.86 -20.09 7.94
N LEU A 63 -17.28 -20.02 6.67
CA LEU A 63 -18.57 -19.47 6.25
C LEU A 63 -19.36 -20.46 5.36
N VAL A 64 -19.36 -21.74 5.75
CA VAL A 64 -20.03 -22.80 4.99
C VAL A 64 -21.52 -22.83 5.31
N ASN A 65 -22.37 -22.69 4.28
CA ASN A 65 -23.84 -22.84 4.31
C ASN A 65 -24.55 -22.25 5.55
N PRO A 66 -24.43 -20.94 5.82
CA PRO A 66 -25.20 -20.31 6.88
C PRO A 66 -26.72 -20.36 6.63
N THR A 67 -27.50 -20.45 7.69
CA THR A 67 -28.96 -20.31 7.64
C THR A 67 -29.37 -18.91 7.15
N ASN A 68 -30.58 -18.77 6.61
CA ASN A 68 -31.08 -17.47 6.12
C ASN A 68 -31.03 -16.37 7.19
N SER A 69 -31.36 -16.69 8.44
CA SER A 69 -31.24 -15.75 9.56
C SER A 69 -29.79 -15.35 9.83
N ARG A 70 -28.84 -16.30 9.76
CA ARG A 70 -27.41 -16.03 9.95
C ARG A 70 -26.84 -15.18 8.82
N ILE A 71 -27.26 -15.40 7.58
CA ILE A 71 -26.86 -14.57 6.43
C ILE A 71 -27.26 -13.11 6.65
N GLN A 72 -28.48 -12.85 7.12
CA GLN A 72 -28.92 -11.47 7.40
C GLN A 72 -28.07 -10.79 8.47
N HIS A 73 -27.66 -11.52 9.51
CA HIS A 73 -26.73 -11.00 10.52
C HIS A 73 -25.35 -10.70 9.93
N LEU A 74 -24.81 -11.60 9.09
CA LEU A 74 -23.53 -11.38 8.42
C LEU A 74 -23.57 -10.18 7.46
N ILE A 75 -24.67 -9.98 6.73
CA ILE A 75 -24.86 -8.82 5.86
C ILE A 75 -24.87 -7.53 6.69
N THR A 76 -25.56 -7.53 7.83
CA THR A 76 -25.62 -6.37 8.72
C THR A 76 -24.23 -6.05 9.30
N GLN A 77 -23.49 -7.08 9.69
CA GLN A 77 -22.10 -6.96 10.15
C GLN A 77 -21.19 -6.40 9.04
N MET A 78 -21.28 -6.92 7.82
CA MET A 78 -20.51 -6.43 6.67
C MET A 78 -20.82 -4.97 6.36
N LYS A 79 -22.10 -4.58 6.43
CA LYS A 79 -22.51 -3.18 6.27
C LYS A 79 -21.88 -2.28 7.34
N TRP A 80 -21.74 -2.77 8.57
CA TRP A 80 -21.07 -2.02 9.64
C TRP A 80 -19.57 -1.90 9.38
N ARG A 81 -18.86 -3.00 9.07
CA ARG A 81 -17.42 -2.97 8.72
C ARG A 81 -17.10 -2.05 7.54
N LEU A 82 -17.94 -2.09 6.50
CA LEU A 82 -17.82 -1.17 5.36
C LEU A 82 -17.99 0.30 5.75
N ARG A 83 -18.87 0.60 6.71
CA ARG A 83 -19.04 1.98 7.19
C ARG A 83 -17.83 2.45 7.98
N GLU A 84 -17.34 1.62 8.90
CA GLU A 84 -16.16 1.93 9.71
C GLU A 84 -14.92 2.15 8.83
N GLY A 85 -14.76 1.34 7.78
CA GLY A 85 -13.67 1.47 6.81
C GLY A 85 -13.94 2.41 5.63
N GLN A 86 -14.91 3.33 5.75
CA GLN A 86 -15.22 4.34 4.73
C GLN A 86 -15.45 3.77 3.31
N GLY A 87 -16.09 2.61 3.23
CA GLY A 87 -16.38 1.90 1.99
C GLY A 87 -15.45 0.71 1.70
N GLU A 88 -14.51 0.40 2.57
CA GLU A 88 -13.63 -0.77 2.43
C GLU A 88 -13.67 -1.66 3.69
N ALA A 89 -13.72 -2.97 3.50
CA ALA A 89 -13.61 -3.95 4.56
C ALA A 89 -12.70 -5.11 4.12
N ILE A 90 -11.86 -5.59 5.02
CA ILE A 90 -10.96 -6.72 4.79
C ILE A 90 -11.49 -7.92 5.56
N TYR A 91 -11.63 -9.03 4.88
CA TYR A 91 -12.07 -10.30 5.44
C TYR A 91 -10.94 -11.30 5.37
N GLU A 92 -10.56 -11.85 6.50
CA GLU A 92 -9.61 -12.94 6.57
C GLU A 92 -10.35 -14.26 6.83
N ILE A 93 -10.37 -15.10 5.81
CA ILE A 93 -11.11 -16.36 5.82
C ILE A 93 -10.15 -17.52 6.09
N GLY A 94 -10.47 -18.34 7.09
CA GLY A 94 -9.58 -19.39 7.60
C GLY A 94 -8.74 -18.97 8.79
N VAL A 95 -9.07 -17.82 9.41
CA VAL A 95 -8.44 -17.30 10.63
C VAL A 95 -9.48 -17.30 11.74
N GLU A 96 -9.09 -17.79 12.92
CA GLU A 96 -9.91 -17.73 14.13
C GLU A 96 -9.83 -16.35 14.78
N ASP A 97 -10.82 -15.99 15.60
CA ASP A 97 -10.91 -14.67 16.26
C ASP A 97 -9.66 -14.34 17.11
N GLY A 98 -8.97 -15.37 17.62
CA GLY A 98 -7.68 -15.25 18.32
C GLY A 98 -6.46 -15.06 17.42
N GLY A 99 -6.65 -14.94 16.10
CA GLY A 99 -5.60 -14.79 15.11
C GLY A 99 -4.91 -16.10 14.68
N ALA A 100 -5.40 -17.25 15.13
CA ALA A 100 -4.85 -18.55 14.73
C ALA A 100 -5.28 -18.90 13.30
N MET A 101 -4.31 -19.15 12.41
CA MET A 101 -4.56 -19.55 11.04
C MET A 101 -4.88 -21.06 10.97
N SER A 102 -6.15 -21.41 11.11
CA SER A 102 -6.60 -22.81 10.99
C SER A 102 -6.61 -23.29 9.54
N GLY A 103 -6.84 -22.38 8.60
CA GLY A 103 -6.92 -22.64 7.17
C GLY A 103 -8.13 -23.47 6.75
N LEU A 104 -8.56 -23.30 5.50
CA LEU A 104 -9.70 -24.01 4.93
C LEU A 104 -9.26 -24.97 3.83
N THR A 105 -10.00 -26.08 3.67
CA THR A 105 -9.88 -26.92 2.48
C THR A 105 -10.43 -26.23 1.24
N ASP A 106 -10.02 -26.64 0.05
CA ASP A 106 -10.48 -26.05 -1.23
C ASP A 106 -12.02 -26.04 -1.37
N GLU A 107 -12.72 -27.04 -0.85
CA GLU A 107 -14.18 -27.13 -0.88
C GLU A 107 -14.85 -26.15 0.10
N GLU A 108 -14.34 -26.10 1.33
CA GLU A 108 -14.82 -25.16 2.36
C GLU A 108 -14.54 -23.71 1.95
N LEU A 109 -13.38 -23.45 1.34
CA LEU A 109 -13.00 -22.13 0.85
C LEU A 109 -13.95 -21.67 -0.27
N ARG A 110 -14.19 -22.51 -1.29
CA ARG A 110 -15.15 -22.19 -2.36
C ARG A 110 -16.53 -21.86 -1.82
N SER A 111 -17.00 -22.66 -0.86
CA SER A 111 -18.30 -22.44 -0.21
C SER A 111 -18.32 -21.13 0.57
N SER A 112 -17.27 -20.84 1.32
CA SER A 112 -17.14 -19.61 2.13
C SER A 112 -17.07 -18.36 1.26
N LEU A 113 -16.30 -18.40 0.16
CA LEU A 113 -16.24 -17.31 -0.83
C LEU A 113 -17.58 -17.12 -1.56
N GLY A 114 -18.31 -18.21 -1.82
CA GLY A 114 -19.67 -18.14 -2.38
C GLY A 114 -20.65 -17.41 -1.46
N THR A 115 -20.61 -17.72 -0.16
CA THR A 115 -21.36 -17.00 0.87
C THR A 115 -20.96 -15.52 0.90
N LEU A 116 -19.66 -15.22 0.96
CA LEU A 116 -19.14 -13.85 0.99
C LEU A 116 -19.56 -13.04 -0.23
N LYS A 117 -19.53 -13.65 -1.42
CA LYS A 117 -20.01 -13.05 -2.66
C LYS A 117 -21.50 -12.72 -2.61
N THR A 118 -22.31 -13.62 -2.06
CA THR A 118 -23.76 -13.41 -1.91
C THR A 118 -24.04 -12.22 -0.98
N MET A 119 -23.30 -12.12 0.11
CA MET A 119 -23.41 -11.00 1.07
C MET A 119 -22.97 -9.68 0.45
N ALA A 120 -21.85 -9.67 -0.28
CA ALA A 120 -21.36 -8.49 -0.99
C ALA A 120 -22.37 -8.03 -2.06
N GLN A 121 -22.93 -8.96 -2.84
CA GLN A 121 -23.96 -8.67 -3.86
C GLN A 121 -25.22 -8.07 -3.23
N ALA A 122 -25.67 -8.59 -2.08
CA ALA A 122 -26.83 -8.05 -1.36
C ALA A 122 -26.63 -6.58 -0.94
N LEU A 123 -25.39 -6.15 -0.73
CA LEU A 123 -25.03 -4.77 -0.39
C LEU A 123 -24.64 -3.92 -1.61
N GLY A 124 -24.55 -4.49 -2.82
CA GLY A 124 -24.00 -3.83 -3.99
C GLY A 124 -22.49 -3.56 -3.90
N ALA A 125 -21.77 -4.37 -3.12
CA ALA A 125 -20.32 -4.28 -2.95
C ALA A 125 -19.58 -5.17 -3.96
N SER A 126 -18.39 -4.74 -4.34
CA SER A 126 -17.41 -5.54 -5.11
C SER A 126 -16.51 -6.33 -4.17
N MET A 127 -16.13 -7.53 -4.59
CA MET A 127 -15.27 -8.43 -3.83
C MET A 127 -14.02 -8.78 -4.67
N VAL A 128 -12.84 -8.67 -4.05
CA VAL A 128 -11.54 -8.95 -4.67
C VAL A 128 -10.71 -9.79 -3.70
N VAL A 129 -10.17 -10.91 -4.17
CA VAL A 129 -9.20 -11.69 -3.39
C VAL A 129 -7.84 -10.99 -3.48
N LEU A 130 -7.26 -10.63 -2.34
CA LEU A 130 -5.96 -9.96 -2.27
C LEU A 130 -4.81 -10.95 -2.20
N THR A 131 -4.89 -11.88 -1.25
CA THR A 131 -3.81 -12.79 -0.91
C THR A 131 -4.36 -14.17 -0.61
N GLU A 132 -3.71 -15.21 -1.12
CA GLU A 132 -3.93 -16.60 -0.72
C GLU A 132 -2.66 -17.11 -0.05
N LYS A 133 -2.77 -17.64 1.16
CA LYS A 133 -1.66 -18.19 1.94
C LYS A 133 -1.90 -19.67 2.21
N ASP A 134 -0.94 -20.51 1.87
CA ASP A 134 -0.99 -21.94 2.18
C ASP A 134 -0.47 -22.18 3.60
N VAL A 135 -1.33 -22.69 4.49
CA VAL A 135 -1.02 -22.98 5.90
C VAL A 135 -1.03 -24.50 6.13
N THR A 136 -0.59 -25.26 5.14
CA THR A 136 -0.50 -26.72 5.23
C THR A 136 0.51 -27.14 6.29
N VAL A 137 0.04 -27.87 7.29
CA VAL A 137 0.90 -28.50 8.30
C VAL A 137 1.80 -29.54 7.61
N LYS A 138 3.10 -29.46 7.88
CA LYS A 138 4.13 -30.39 7.36
C LYS A 138 3.74 -31.82 7.75
N GLY A 139 3.37 -32.64 6.76
CA GLY A 139 2.97 -34.05 6.96
C GLY A 139 1.48 -34.34 6.72
N SER A 140 0.64 -33.34 6.42
CA SER A 140 -0.75 -33.57 5.99
C SER A 140 -0.87 -33.52 4.46
N ASN A 141 -1.65 -34.44 3.89
CA ASN A 141 -1.98 -34.47 2.45
C ASN A 141 -3.10 -33.51 2.05
N ILE A 142 -3.71 -32.81 3.02
CA ILE A 142 -4.86 -31.95 2.79
C ILE A 142 -4.37 -30.50 2.73
N ARG A 143 -4.51 -29.87 1.56
CA ARG A 143 -4.19 -28.45 1.40
C ARG A 143 -5.12 -27.60 2.26
N ARG A 144 -4.54 -26.72 3.07
CA ARG A 144 -5.28 -25.72 3.83
C ARG A 144 -4.79 -24.34 3.45
N THR A 145 -5.74 -23.47 3.10
CA THR A 145 -5.46 -22.14 2.58
C THR A 145 -6.23 -21.10 3.41
N VAL A 146 -5.55 -20.00 3.72
CA VAL A 146 -6.15 -18.78 4.27
C VAL A 146 -6.23 -17.76 3.16
N VAL A 147 -7.34 -17.04 3.10
CA VAL A 147 -7.58 -16.06 2.04
C VAL A 147 -7.94 -14.71 2.64
N GLU A 148 -7.26 -13.68 2.17
CA GLU A 148 -7.55 -12.28 2.45
C GLU A 148 -8.41 -11.72 1.32
N VAL A 149 -9.58 -11.21 1.66
CA VAL A 149 -10.57 -10.71 0.70
C VAL A 149 -10.89 -9.25 1.01
N LEU A 150 -10.73 -8.38 0.02
CA LEU A 150 -11.19 -7.01 0.07
C LEU A 150 -12.63 -6.93 -0.44
N VAL A 151 -13.51 -6.39 0.41
CA VAL A 151 -14.86 -5.98 0.03
C VAL A 151 -14.89 -4.46 -0.06
N ARG A 152 -15.27 -3.93 -1.22
CA ARG A 152 -15.35 -2.50 -1.47
C ARG A 152 -16.75 -2.09 -1.93
N LYS A 153 -17.31 -1.08 -1.27
CA LYS A 153 -18.53 -0.40 -1.71
C LYS A 153 -18.27 1.10 -1.71
N VAL A 154 -18.34 1.73 -2.88
CA VAL A 154 -18.35 3.20 -2.97
C VAL A 154 -19.63 3.69 -2.29
N PRO A 155 -19.56 4.52 -1.24
CA PRO A 155 -20.74 5.05 -0.58
C PRO A 155 -21.59 5.86 -1.57
N GLU A 156 -22.91 5.74 -1.52
CA GLU A 156 -23.81 6.52 -2.41
C GLU A 156 -23.66 8.05 -2.23
N SER A 157 -23.12 8.48 -1.08
CA SER A 157 -22.83 9.88 -0.76
C SER A 157 -21.54 10.42 -1.37
N GLN A 158 -20.67 9.57 -1.94
CA GLN A 158 -19.35 9.94 -2.46
C GLN A 158 -19.14 9.34 -3.86
N GLN A 159 -18.48 10.07 -4.74
CA GLN A 159 -18.16 9.55 -6.08
C GLN A 159 -16.97 8.57 -6.06
N PHE A 160 -16.03 8.75 -5.12
CA PHE A 160 -14.85 7.93 -4.96
C PHE A 160 -14.37 7.95 -3.51
N ILE A 161 -13.59 6.94 -3.12
CA ILE A 161 -12.88 6.88 -1.83
C ILE A 161 -11.53 7.58 -2.02
N GLU A 162 -11.27 8.67 -1.29
CA GLU A 162 -9.98 9.39 -1.38
C GLU A 162 -9.05 9.03 -0.22
N VAL A 163 -7.80 8.70 -0.51
CA VAL A 163 -6.72 8.56 0.47
C VAL A 163 -5.62 9.56 0.13
N ARG A 164 -5.24 10.40 1.09
CA ARG A 164 -4.17 11.38 0.94
C ARG A 164 -2.92 10.90 1.68
N LEU A 165 -1.82 10.71 0.95
CA LEU A 165 -0.55 10.25 1.49
C LEU A 165 0.48 11.37 1.36
N ALA A 166 0.85 11.96 2.48
CA ALA A 166 1.90 12.99 2.53
C ALA A 166 3.27 12.37 2.77
N VAL A 167 4.23 12.65 1.88
CA VAL A 167 5.60 12.16 1.98
C VAL A 167 6.48 13.22 2.63
N VAL A 168 6.85 13.02 3.89
CA VAL A 168 7.68 13.95 4.68
C VAL A 168 9.02 13.32 5.03
N ARG A 169 10.13 13.95 4.60
CA ARG A 169 11.52 13.59 4.93
C ARG A 169 12.45 14.77 4.63
N GLY A 170 13.73 14.67 4.98
CA GLY A 170 14.78 15.62 4.62
C GLY A 170 15.07 15.73 3.11
N CYS A 171 16.00 16.61 2.74
CA CYS A 171 16.46 16.76 1.36
C CYS A 171 17.17 15.51 0.83
N ASP A 172 17.17 15.34 -0.49
CA ASP A 172 18.02 14.38 -1.22
C ASP A 172 17.83 12.88 -0.89
N VAL A 173 16.73 12.52 -0.21
CA VAL A 173 16.37 11.11 0.08
C VAL A 173 15.54 10.45 -1.03
N GLY A 174 15.24 11.15 -2.12
CA GLY A 174 14.46 10.60 -3.23
C GLY A 174 12.94 10.60 -3.04
N LYS A 175 12.37 11.47 -2.20
CA LYS A 175 10.90 11.60 -2.04
C LYS A 175 10.19 11.86 -3.37
N SER A 176 10.59 12.92 -4.05
CA SER A 176 10.02 13.30 -5.34
C SER A 176 10.29 12.24 -6.41
N THR A 177 11.44 11.55 -6.33
CA THR A 177 11.72 10.42 -7.21
C THR A 177 10.72 9.29 -6.99
N LEU A 178 10.44 8.91 -5.73
CA LEU A 178 9.45 7.87 -5.41
C LEU A 178 8.05 8.27 -5.87
N CYS A 179 7.62 9.50 -5.59
CA CYS A 179 6.32 10.00 -6.06
C CYS A 179 6.22 9.90 -7.59
N GLY A 180 7.29 10.25 -8.33
CA GLY A 180 7.31 10.22 -9.78
C GLY A 180 7.25 8.83 -10.37
N VAL A 181 7.98 7.88 -9.76
CA VAL A 181 7.94 6.48 -10.16
C VAL A 181 6.55 5.90 -9.92
N LEU A 182 5.92 6.22 -8.78
CA LEU A 182 4.58 5.70 -8.45
C LEU A 182 3.48 6.29 -9.33
N THR A 183 3.61 7.53 -9.78
CA THR A 183 2.59 8.20 -10.59
C THR A 183 2.77 7.92 -12.08
N GLN A 184 4.00 8.01 -12.60
CA GLN A 184 4.30 7.85 -14.02
C GLN A 184 4.61 6.40 -14.42
N GLY A 185 4.90 5.52 -13.46
CA GLY A 185 5.22 4.11 -13.72
C GLY A 185 6.56 3.91 -14.42
N CYS A 186 7.34 4.99 -14.58
CA CYS A 186 8.66 4.98 -15.19
C CYS A 186 9.70 4.93 -14.08
N LEU A 187 10.64 3.98 -14.18
CA LEU A 187 11.79 3.94 -13.29
C LEU A 187 12.69 5.15 -13.51
N ASP A 188 13.27 5.65 -12.42
CA ASP A 188 14.24 6.73 -12.47
C ASP A 188 15.58 6.22 -13.05
N ASP A 189 16.25 7.06 -13.82
CA ASP A 189 17.53 6.74 -14.48
C ASP A 189 18.74 7.11 -13.60
N GLY A 190 18.51 7.49 -12.34
CA GLY A 190 19.53 7.99 -11.43
C GLY A 190 19.90 9.47 -11.65
N ASN A 191 19.43 10.09 -12.73
CA ASN A 191 19.61 11.52 -13.01
C ASN A 191 18.37 12.35 -12.64
N GLY A 192 17.31 11.70 -12.15
CA GLY A 192 16.09 12.34 -11.73
C GLY A 192 15.08 12.54 -12.86
N LYS A 193 15.11 11.70 -13.90
CA LYS A 193 14.08 11.65 -14.94
C LYS A 193 12.66 11.55 -14.37
N ALA A 194 12.46 10.72 -13.34
CA ALA A 194 11.15 10.53 -12.71
C ALA A 194 10.65 11.79 -11.98
N ARG A 195 11.56 12.53 -11.32
CA ARG A 195 11.18 13.77 -10.59
C ARG A 195 10.99 14.99 -11.51
N ILE A 196 11.61 15.02 -12.70
CA ILE A 196 11.47 16.13 -13.65
C ILE A 196 10.00 16.31 -14.06
N GLY A 197 9.26 15.22 -14.26
CA GLY A 197 7.84 15.31 -14.63
C GLY A 197 6.91 15.76 -13.50
N ILE A 198 7.40 15.91 -12.28
CA ILE A 198 6.65 16.40 -11.11
C ILE A 198 6.99 17.87 -10.80
N PHE A 199 8.19 18.31 -11.15
CA PHE A 199 8.61 19.69 -10.88
C PHE A 199 7.73 20.70 -11.59
N ARG A 200 7.21 21.67 -10.81
CA ARG A 200 6.27 22.68 -11.31
C ARG A 200 6.98 23.96 -11.72
N PHE A 201 8.15 24.24 -11.12
CA PHE A 201 8.85 25.50 -11.32
C PHE A 201 10.22 25.35 -12.00
N PRO A 202 10.63 26.29 -12.87
CA PRO A 202 11.93 26.23 -13.56
C PRO A 202 13.13 26.16 -12.62
N HIS A 203 13.05 26.79 -11.44
CA HIS A 203 14.13 26.75 -10.46
C HIS A 203 14.25 25.40 -9.75
N GLU A 204 13.19 24.57 -9.74
CA GLU A 204 13.25 23.19 -9.22
C GLU A 204 14.03 22.31 -10.18
N VAL A 205 13.74 22.44 -11.48
CA VAL A 205 14.49 21.75 -12.55
C VAL A 205 15.95 22.16 -12.55
N ARG A 206 16.25 23.47 -12.48
CA ARG A 206 17.62 23.98 -12.51
C ARG A 206 18.44 23.59 -11.28
N LYS A 207 17.83 23.57 -10.09
CA LYS A 207 18.52 23.26 -8.83
C LYS A 207 18.44 21.78 -8.45
N GLY A 208 17.60 20.99 -9.12
CA GLY A 208 17.30 19.61 -8.76
C GLY A 208 16.64 19.44 -7.39
N LYS A 209 15.96 20.48 -6.89
CA LYS A 209 15.39 20.51 -5.53
C LYS A 209 13.92 20.93 -5.54
N THR A 210 13.09 20.18 -4.83
CA THR A 210 11.67 20.45 -4.61
C THR A 210 11.50 21.64 -3.67
N SER A 211 10.78 22.66 -4.13
CA SER A 211 10.53 23.91 -3.39
C SER A 211 9.06 24.16 -3.11
N SER A 212 8.18 23.41 -3.78
CA SER A 212 6.74 23.54 -3.74
C SER A 212 6.07 22.23 -3.34
N VAL A 213 4.78 22.29 -3.05
CA VAL A 213 3.95 21.12 -2.76
C VAL A 213 3.36 20.62 -4.08
N CYS A 214 3.61 19.35 -4.40
CA CYS A 214 2.97 18.69 -5.54
C CYS A 214 1.93 17.70 -5.06
N ASN A 215 0.77 17.69 -5.72
CA ASN A 215 -0.31 16.75 -5.47
C ASN A 215 -0.50 15.93 -6.74
N ASP A 216 -0.02 14.71 -6.73
CA ASP A 216 -0.23 13.76 -7.82
C ASP A 216 -1.30 12.75 -7.42
N VAL A 217 -2.14 12.36 -8.36
CA VAL A 217 -3.29 11.47 -8.09
C VAL A 217 -3.09 10.15 -8.83
N ILE A 218 -3.37 9.05 -8.13
CA ILE A 218 -3.36 7.69 -8.66
C ILE A 218 -4.78 7.12 -8.56
N GLY A 219 -5.37 6.78 -9.69
CA GLY A 219 -6.70 6.19 -9.77
C GLY A 219 -6.70 4.66 -9.73
N PHE A 220 -7.61 4.08 -8.95
CA PHE A 220 -7.87 2.65 -8.84
C PHE A 220 -9.34 2.32 -9.14
N ASP A 221 -9.56 1.27 -9.91
CA ASP A 221 -10.89 0.70 -10.17
C ASP A 221 -11.42 -0.08 -8.94
N ASN A 222 -12.69 -0.47 -8.95
CA ASN A 222 -13.33 -1.33 -7.94
C ASN A 222 -12.61 -2.66 -7.69
N ARG A 223 -11.88 -3.16 -8.70
CA ARG A 223 -11.05 -4.37 -8.65
C ARG A 223 -9.62 -4.13 -8.17
N GLY A 224 -9.24 -2.89 -7.88
CA GLY A 224 -7.87 -2.53 -7.49
C GLY A 224 -6.89 -2.40 -8.66
N LYS A 225 -7.37 -2.37 -9.91
CA LYS A 225 -6.51 -2.13 -11.08
C LYS A 225 -6.21 -0.64 -11.23
N LEU A 226 -4.97 -0.32 -11.58
CA LEU A 226 -4.52 1.05 -11.86
C LEU A 226 -5.14 1.61 -13.15
N VAL A 227 -5.66 2.84 -13.06
CA VAL A 227 -6.27 3.59 -14.16
C VAL A 227 -5.29 4.61 -14.78
N ASN A 228 -4.25 5.01 -14.04
CA ASN A 228 -3.37 6.14 -14.35
C ASN A 228 -2.46 5.98 -15.58
N TYR A 229 -2.21 4.74 -16.04
CA TYR A 229 -1.23 4.47 -17.11
C TYR A 229 -1.80 4.45 -18.53
N ALA A 230 -3.12 4.53 -18.67
CA ALA A 230 -3.71 4.88 -19.96
C ALA A 230 -3.58 6.39 -20.11
N GLN A 231 -3.33 6.90 -21.32
CA GLN A 231 -3.20 8.33 -21.66
C GLN A 231 -4.53 9.10 -21.48
N ASN A 232 -5.15 8.94 -20.33
CA ASN A 232 -6.45 9.49 -19.98
C ASN A 232 -6.25 10.88 -19.36
N SER A 233 -7.18 11.79 -19.60
CA SER A 233 -7.23 13.04 -18.85
C SER A 233 -7.51 12.78 -17.36
N LEU A 234 -7.17 13.74 -16.50
CA LEU A 234 -7.49 13.69 -15.08
C LEU A 234 -8.99 13.46 -14.83
N GLU A 235 -9.86 14.05 -15.65
CA GLU A 235 -11.32 13.92 -15.56
C GLU A 235 -11.77 12.48 -15.83
N GLU A 236 -11.28 11.87 -16.92
CA GLU A 236 -11.59 10.47 -17.22
C GLU A 236 -11.07 9.51 -16.15
N MET A 237 -9.91 9.82 -15.55
CA MET A 237 -9.39 9.03 -14.44
C MET A 237 -10.33 9.09 -13.24
N VAL A 238 -10.83 10.27 -12.87
CA VAL A 238 -11.76 10.44 -11.74
C VAL A 238 -13.06 9.69 -11.99
N GLU A 239 -13.63 9.76 -13.20
CA GLU A 239 -14.87 9.04 -13.55
C GLU A 239 -14.72 7.52 -13.52
N LYS A 240 -13.58 7.00 -13.98
CA LYS A 240 -13.31 5.55 -14.04
C LYS A 240 -12.81 4.98 -12.71
N SER A 241 -12.42 5.82 -11.74
CA SER A 241 -11.80 5.38 -10.49
C SER A 241 -12.82 5.28 -9.37
N SER A 242 -12.86 4.13 -8.70
CA SER A 242 -13.61 3.96 -7.45
C SER A 242 -12.82 4.44 -6.22
N LYS A 243 -11.49 4.49 -6.33
CA LYS A 243 -10.60 4.97 -5.27
C LYS A 243 -9.50 5.84 -5.87
N LEU A 244 -9.24 6.99 -5.25
CA LEU A 244 -8.17 7.89 -5.60
C LEU A 244 -7.15 7.94 -4.46
N VAL A 245 -5.88 7.81 -4.81
CA VAL A 245 -4.77 7.99 -3.87
C VAL A 245 -4.01 9.24 -4.29
N THR A 246 -4.09 10.29 -3.48
CA THR A 246 -3.40 11.55 -3.71
C THR A 246 -2.06 11.52 -2.96
N LEU A 247 -0.96 11.47 -3.70
CA LEU A 247 0.39 11.61 -3.18
C LEU A 247 0.73 13.10 -3.06
N ILE A 248 1.06 13.54 -1.85
CA ILE A 248 1.47 14.91 -1.55
C ILE A 248 2.98 14.90 -1.34
N ASP A 249 3.73 15.36 -2.36
CA ASP A 249 5.17 15.56 -2.26
C ASP A 249 5.45 16.92 -1.62
N LEU A 250 6.19 16.88 -0.51
CA LEU A 250 6.47 18.05 0.33
C LEU A 250 7.94 18.44 0.23
N ALA A 251 8.19 19.74 0.28
CA ALA A 251 9.54 20.28 0.24
C ALA A 251 10.38 19.77 1.43
N GLY A 252 11.57 19.26 1.14
CA GLY A 252 12.47 18.70 2.16
C GLY A 252 13.42 19.71 2.80
N ASP A 253 13.53 20.91 2.25
CA ASP A 253 14.45 21.94 2.74
C ASP A 253 13.81 22.72 3.88
N ALA A 254 14.59 22.98 4.94
CA ALA A 254 14.14 23.77 6.09
C ALA A 254 13.64 25.16 5.66
N LYS A 255 14.18 25.71 4.58
CA LYS A 255 13.75 26.99 4.00
C LYS A 255 12.26 27.00 3.60
N TYR A 256 11.70 25.84 3.23
CA TYR A 256 10.33 25.70 2.74
C TYR A 256 9.39 25.05 3.77
N GLN A 257 9.77 25.00 5.05
CA GLN A 257 8.94 24.44 6.12
C GLN A 257 7.54 25.06 6.20
N LYS A 258 7.41 26.37 5.97
CA LYS A 258 6.09 27.03 5.94
C LYS A 258 5.19 26.43 4.85
N THR A 259 5.76 26.17 3.68
CA THR A 259 5.07 25.53 2.56
C THR A 259 4.69 24.09 2.90
N THR A 260 5.58 23.35 3.56
CA THR A 260 5.34 21.98 4.01
C THR A 260 4.21 21.89 5.03
N ILE A 261 4.18 22.80 6.02
CA ILE A 261 3.09 22.87 7.01
C ILE A 261 1.77 23.17 6.31
N HIS A 262 1.75 24.14 5.39
CA HIS A 262 0.55 24.47 4.63
C HIS A 262 0.04 23.30 3.79
N GLY A 263 0.94 22.53 3.16
CA GLY A 263 0.58 21.34 2.39
C GLY A 263 0.04 20.18 3.23
N LEU A 264 0.38 20.11 4.52
CA LEU A 264 -0.14 19.12 5.46
C LEU A 264 -1.48 19.52 6.06
N THR A 265 -1.69 20.82 6.30
CA THR A 265 -2.93 21.31 6.93
C THR A 265 -4.11 21.35 5.97
N GLY A 266 -3.86 21.35 4.65
CA GLY A 266 -4.90 21.42 3.62
C GLY A 266 -5.44 22.82 3.43
#